data_AF-A0A7X2PSZ1-F1
#
_entry.id   AF-A0A7X2PSZ1-F1
#
_cell.length_a   1.000
_cell.length_b   1.000
_cell.length_c   1.000
_cell.angle_alpha   90.00
_cell.angle_beta   90.00
_cell.angle_gamma   90.00
#
_symmetry.space_group_name_H-M   'P 1'
#
loop_
_entity.id
_entity.type
_entity.pdbx_description
1 polymer ?
#
loop_
_entity_poly.entity_id
_entity_poly.type
_entity_poly.pdbx_seq_one_letter_code
_entity_poly.pdbx_strand_id
1 'polypeptide(L)'
;MEAMISNLLRRFEKGALTRRELVQGLATLAAAGGTAATSPAQEAGIKGTRIDHVSIQVSDLPRSIAFYQTMFGFAVVSEDKPNEIVRLGTGKALVSLHHKSPTGLVDHFAIGVEKFNQETVTRELKARGANPEQNLDAGFHIKDPQGIGVQIVGA
;
A
#
# COMPACT_ATOMS: atom_id res chain seq x y z
N MET A 1 26.41 3.03 27.81
CA MET A 1 27.51 2.76 26.84
C MET A 1 28.82 3.40 27.29
N GLU A 2 28.83 4.68 27.69
CA GLU A 2 30.05 5.39 28.14
C GLU A 2 30.80 4.73 29.31
N ALA A 3 30.09 4.20 30.31
CA ALA A 3 30.72 3.52 31.45
C ALA A 3 31.49 2.25 31.04
N MET A 4 31.01 1.54 30.01
CA MET A 4 31.64 0.32 29.49
C MET A 4 32.88 0.64 28.66
N ILE A 5 32.81 1.66 27.81
CA ILE A 5 33.95 2.15 27.02
C ILE A 5 35.05 2.68 27.96
N SER A 6 34.67 3.46 28.97
CA SER A 6 35.59 3.97 30.01
C SER A 6 36.24 2.87 30.86
N ASN A 7 35.64 1.69 30.95
CA ASN A 7 36.24 0.54 31.64
C ASN A 7 37.30 -0.16 30.76
N LEU A 8 36.99 -0.36 29.48
CA LEU A 8 37.91 -0.96 28.51
C LEU A 8 39.18 -0.13 28.34
N LEU A 9 39.04 1.20 28.23
CA LEU A 9 40.18 2.12 28.13
C LEU A 9 41.07 2.05 29.37
N ARG A 10 40.48 2.12 30.57
CA ARG A 10 41.24 2.01 31.84
C ARG A 10 42.00 0.70 31.99
N ARG A 11 41.46 -0.41 31.47
CA ARG A 11 42.15 -1.71 31.49
C ARG A 11 43.30 -1.77 30.50
N PHE A 12 43.14 -1.15 29.33
CA PHE A 12 44.22 -1.02 28.35
C PHE A 12 45.36 -0.13 28.86
N GLU A 13 45.05 1.03 29.45
CA GLU A 13 46.05 1.95 30.03
C GLU A 13 46.86 1.30 31.16
N LYS A 14 46.25 0.38 31.91
CA LYS A 14 46.92 -0.40 32.96
C LYS A 14 47.69 -1.63 32.43
N GLY A 15 47.75 -1.83 31.11
CA GLY A 15 48.40 -2.98 30.48
C GLY A 15 47.67 -4.31 30.68
N ALA A 16 46.44 -4.29 31.22
CA ALA A 16 45.62 -5.47 31.45
C ALA A 16 44.84 -5.94 30.20
N LEU A 17 44.94 -5.18 29.10
CA LEU A 17 44.46 -5.55 27.78
C LEU A 17 45.51 -5.19 26.74
N THR A 18 45.65 -6.04 25.74
CA THR A 18 46.41 -5.73 24.53
C THR A 18 45.58 -4.83 23.60
N ARG A 19 46.26 -4.18 22.64
CA ARG A 19 45.59 -3.37 21.62
C ARG A 19 44.53 -4.18 20.85
N ARG A 20 44.80 -5.46 20.59
CA ARG A 20 43.88 -6.37 19.90
C ARG A 20 42.60 -6.63 20.71
N GLU A 21 42.74 -6.90 22.00
CA GLU A 21 41.60 -7.16 22.88
C GLU A 21 40.76 -5.90 23.10
N LEU A 22 41.39 -4.72 23.18
CA LEU A 22 40.66 -3.44 23.22
C LEU A 22 39.82 -3.25 21.94
N VAL A 23 40.41 -3.45 20.76
CA VAL A 23 39.70 -3.33 19.48
C VAL A 23 38.54 -4.33 19.39
N GLN A 24 38.75 -5.57 19.84
CA GLN A 24 37.69 -6.58 19.86
C GLN A 24 36.56 -6.21 20.82
N GLY A 25 36.87 -5.70 22.02
CA GLY A 25 35.87 -5.25 23.00
C GLY A 25 35.06 -4.04 22.53
N LEU A 26 35.69 -3.10 21.82
CA LEU A 26 34.98 -1.96 21.21
C LEU A 26 34.11 -2.39 20.03
N ALA A 27 34.59 -3.33 19.20
CA ALA A 27 33.82 -3.88 18.10
C ALA A 27 32.56 -4.64 18.57
N THR A 28 32.64 -5.39 19.65
CA THR A 28 31.47 -6.08 20.24
C THR A 28 30.47 -5.10 20.87
N LEU A 29 30.94 -4.02 21.50
CA LEU A 29 30.08 -2.94 22.00
C LEU A 29 29.36 -2.19 20.86
N ALA A 30 30.03 -1.97 19.73
CA ALA A 30 29.43 -1.37 18.54
C ALA A 30 28.37 -2.30 17.91
N ALA A 31 28.63 -3.62 17.87
CA ALA A 31 27.65 -4.59 17.41
C ALA A 31 26.43 -4.70 18.35
N ALA A 32 26.63 -4.61 19.67
CA ALA A 32 25.55 -4.65 20.66
C ALA A 32 24.71 -3.35 20.72
N GLY A 33 25.30 -2.21 20.36
CA GLY A 33 24.60 -0.91 20.26
C GLY A 33 23.98 -0.62 18.90
N GLY A 34 24.21 -1.48 17.92
CA GLY A 34 23.94 -1.24 16.50
C GLY A 34 23.29 -2.43 15.80
N THR A 35 22.40 -3.15 16.49
CA THR A 35 21.36 -3.93 15.82
C THR A 35 20.06 -3.77 16.63
N ALA A 36 19.38 -2.63 16.45
CA ALA A 36 17.97 -2.81 16.14
C ALA A 36 18.00 -3.75 14.96
N ALA A 37 17.59 -5.01 15.16
CA ALA A 37 17.37 -5.90 14.05
C ALA A 37 16.54 -5.07 13.07
N THR A 38 17.15 -4.64 11.97
CA THR A 38 16.40 -4.59 10.73
C THR A 38 15.98 -6.04 10.57
N SER A 39 14.84 -6.38 11.18
CA SER A 39 13.94 -7.36 10.59
C SER A 39 14.06 -7.09 9.11
N PRO A 40 14.42 -8.06 8.26
CA PRO A 40 14.23 -7.85 6.84
C PRO A 40 12.76 -7.44 6.76
N ALA A 41 12.51 -6.15 6.55
CA ALA A 41 11.23 -5.65 6.13
C ALA A 41 11.12 -6.35 4.79
N GLN A 42 10.49 -7.51 4.88
CA GLN A 42 10.39 -8.48 3.83
C GLN A 42 9.94 -7.68 2.62
N GLU A 43 10.55 -7.91 1.47
CA GLU A 43 10.11 -7.35 0.19
C GLU A 43 8.63 -7.70 -0.16
N ALA A 44 7.83 -8.17 0.80
CA ALA A 44 6.38 -8.15 0.81
C ALA A 44 5.83 -6.73 1.04
N GLY A 45 6.37 -5.75 0.32
CA GLY A 45 5.75 -4.43 0.23
C GLY A 45 4.55 -4.51 -0.71
N ILE A 46 3.39 -3.99 -0.30
CA ILE A 46 2.31 -3.66 -1.23
C ILE A 46 2.90 -2.69 -2.26
N LYS A 47 3.08 -3.18 -3.49
CA LYS A 47 3.64 -2.40 -4.60
C LYS A 47 2.54 -2.13 -5.61
N GLY A 48 2.05 -0.90 -5.64
CA GLY A 48 1.17 -0.42 -6.69
C GLY A 48 1.92 -0.37 -8.01
N THR A 49 1.27 -0.81 -9.09
CA THR A 49 1.88 -0.88 -10.44
C THR A 49 1.22 0.04 -11.44
N ARG A 50 -0.09 0.26 -11.29
CA ARG A 50 -0.91 1.07 -12.19
C ARG A 50 -2.14 1.57 -11.47
N ILE A 51 -2.78 2.59 -12.04
CA ILE A 51 -4.22 2.78 -11.86
C ILE A 51 -4.91 1.65 -12.62
N ASP A 52 -5.74 0.89 -11.92
CA ASP A 52 -6.54 -0.16 -12.51
C ASP A 52 -7.79 0.43 -13.17
N HIS A 53 -8.58 1.20 -12.41
CA HIS A 53 -9.73 1.95 -12.92
C HIS A 53 -10.07 3.15 -12.03
N VAL A 54 -10.95 4.03 -12.52
CA VAL A 54 -11.54 5.14 -11.75
C VAL A 54 -13.04 4.92 -11.66
N SER A 55 -13.64 5.13 -10.50
CA SER A 55 -15.09 5.05 -10.30
C SER A 55 -15.70 6.44 -10.18
N ILE A 56 -16.79 6.69 -10.91
CA ILE A 56 -17.51 7.96 -10.89
C ILE A 56 -19.01 7.77 -10.69
N GLN A 57 -19.63 8.72 -10.01
CA GLN A 57 -21.07 8.75 -9.77
C GLN A 57 -21.80 9.51 -10.87
N VAL A 58 -22.84 8.89 -11.43
CA VAL A 58 -23.63 9.44 -12.55
C VAL A 58 -25.12 9.39 -12.24
N SER A 59 -25.92 10.30 -12.80
CA SER A 59 -27.39 10.30 -12.68
C SER A 59 -28.11 9.54 -13.79
N ASP A 60 -27.41 9.23 -14.87
CA ASP A 60 -27.99 8.56 -16.04
C ASP A 60 -26.96 7.57 -16.56
N LEU A 61 -27.12 6.32 -16.13
CA LEU A 61 -26.21 5.24 -16.43
C LEU A 61 -26.22 4.88 -17.93
N PRO A 62 -27.38 4.69 -18.60
CA PRO A 62 -27.41 4.47 -20.05
C PRO A 62 -26.73 5.57 -20.88
N ARG A 63 -27.01 6.85 -20.57
CA ARG A 63 -26.40 7.98 -21.28
C ARG A 63 -24.89 8.00 -21.08
N SER A 64 -24.42 7.75 -19.86
CA SER A 64 -23.00 7.74 -19.53
C SER A 64 -22.28 6.58 -20.23
N ILE A 65 -22.88 5.39 -20.25
CA ILE A 65 -22.34 4.24 -20.99
C ILE A 65 -22.19 4.60 -22.48
N ALA A 66 -23.26 5.10 -23.11
CA ALA A 66 -23.25 5.44 -24.52
C ALA A 66 -22.15 6.47 -24.87
N PHE A 67 -21.91 7.45 -23.99
CA PHE A 67 -20.83 8.42 -24.15
C PHE A 67 -19.46 7.74 -24.25
N TYR A 68 -19.10 6.86 -23.30
CA TYR A 68 -17.79 6.21 -23.29
C TYR A 68 -17.63 5.20 -24.44
N GLN A 69 -18.69 4.50 -24.81
CA GLN A 69 -18.66 3.61 -25.98
C GLN A 69 -18.46 4.39 -27.27
N THR A 70 -19.17 5.51 -27.44
CA THR A 70 -19.12 6.31 -28.69
C THR A 70 -17.80 7.07 -28.82
N MET A 71 -17.36 7.74 -27.75
CA MET A 71 -16.19 8.63 -27.82
C MET A 71 -14.87 7.88 -27.80
N PHE A 72 -14.82 6.74 -27.11
CA PHE A 72 -13.56 6.02 -26.85
C PHE A 72 -13.58 4.56 -27.30
N GLY A 73 -14.69 4.06 -27.84
CA GLY A 73 -14.80 2.66 -28.28
C GLY A 73 -14.77 1.65 -27.14
N PHE A 74 -15.08 2.07 -25.90
CA PHE A 74 -15.08 1.16 -24.77
C PHE A 74 -16.20 0.12 -24.89
N ALA A 75 -15.97 -1.05 -24.32
CA ALA A 75 -16.96 -2.11 -24.19
C ALA A 75 -17.33 -2.30 -22.71
N VAL A 76 -18.48 -2.90 -22.46
CA VAL A 76 -18.86 -3.38 -21.13
C VAL A 76 -17.93 -4.54 -20.77
N VAL A 77 -17.19 -4.36 -19.68
CA VAL A 77 -16.27 -5.36 -19.13
C VAL A 77 -17.01 -6.22 -18.11
N SER A 78 -17.78 -5.58 -17.23
CA SER A 78 -18.65 -6.26 -16.27
C SER A 78 -19.73 -5.33 -15.73
N GLU A 79 -20.78 -5.93 -15.18
CA GLU A 79 -21.92 -5.22 -14.59
C GLU A 79 -22.27 -5.84 -13.24
N ASP A 80 -22.62 -4.97 -12.29
CA ASP A 80 -23.28 -5.33 -11.04
C ASP A 80 -24.66 -4.64 -11.05
N LYS A 81 -25.65 -5.36 -11.56
CA LYS A 81 -27.00 -4.84 -11.75
C LYS A 81 -27.70 -4.49 -10.43
N PRO A 82 -27.63 -5.32 -9.37
CA PRO A 82 -28.19 -4.96 -8.06
C PRO A 82 -27.70 -3.62 -7.50
N ASN A 83 -26.44 -3.26 -7.75
CA ASN A 83 -25.85 -2.01 -7.28
C ASN A 83 -25.82 -0.91 -8.36
N GLU A 84 -26.40 -1.14 -9.55
CA GLU A 84 -26.38 -0.19 -10.67
C GLU A 84 -24.96 0.29 -11.06
N ILE A 85 -24.01 -0.65 -11.12
CA ILE A 85 -22.62 -0.39 -11.51
C ILE A 85 -22.32 -1.02 -12.88
N VAL A 86 -21.74 -0.24 -13.79
CA VAL A 86 -21.21 -0.74 -15.07
C VAL A 86 -19.75 -0.36 -15.23
N ARG A 87 -18.89 -1.34 -15.53
CA ARG A 87 -17.45 -1.17 -15.72
C ARG A 87 -17.13 -1.24 -17.21
N LEU A 88 -16.49 -0.19 -17.73
CA LEU A 88 -16.19 -0.01 -19.15
C LEU A 88 -14.68 0.06 -19.40
N GLY A 89 -14.24 -0.41 -20.56
CA GLY A 89 -12.87 -0.22 -21.03
C GLY A 89 -12.52 -1.09 -22.25
N THR A 90 -11.23 -1.30 -22.48
CA THR A 90 -10.70 -2.04 -23.63
C THR A 90 -10.21 -3.43 -23.19
N GLY A 91 -11.14 -4.33 -22.89
CA GLY A 91 -10.85 -5.69 -22.39
C GLY A 91 -10.53 -5.77 -20.89
N LYS A 92 -10.24 -4.64 -20.25
CA LYS A 92 -10.16 -4.45 -18.80
C LYS A 92 -10.90 -3.18 -18.40
N ALA A 93 -11.39 -3.11 -17.17
CA ALA A 93 -12.06 -1.91 -16.67
C ALA A 93 -11.07 -0.73 -16.66
N LEU A 94 -11.54 0.44 -17.07
CA LEU A 94 -10.83 1.72 -17.01
C LEU A 94 -11.68 2.78 -16.29
N VAL A 95 -12.99 2.75 -16.52
CA VAL A 95 -13.97 3.56 -15.79
C VAL A 95 -15.11 2.69 -15.26
N SER A 96 -15.46 2.87 -14.00
CA SER A 96 -16.66 2.32 -13.37
C SER A 96 -17.68 3.44 -13.22
N LEU A 97 -18.91 3.19 -13.66
CA LEU A 97 -20.03 4.12 -13.57
C LEU A 97 -21.00 3.61 -12.52
N HIS A 98 -21.27 4.42 -11.51
CA HIS A 98 -22.17 4.07 -10.42
C HIS A 98 -23.37 5.01 -10.44
N HIS A 99 -24.58 4.48 -10.59
CA HIS A 99 -25.78 5.31 -10.56
C HIS A 99 -26.11 5.73 -9.12
N LYS A 100 -25.60 6.89 -8.71
CA LYS A 100 -25.69 7.37 -7.33
C LYS A 100 -25.50 8.89 -7.24
N SER A 101 -26.01 9.49 -6.17
CA SER A 101 -25.75 10.89 -5.81
C SER A 101 -24.69 11.01 -4.71
N PRO A 102 -23.86 12.08 -4.72
CA PRO A 102 -23.87 13.19 -5.68
C PRO A 102 -23.21 12.84 -7.03
N THR A 103 -23.69 13.44 -8.11
CA THR A 103 -23.19 13.18 -9.46
C THR A 103 -21.93 13.97 -9.79
N GLY A 104 -21.14 13.48 -10.75
CA GLY A 104 -19.88 14.12 -11.17
C GLY A 104 -18.75 13.96 -10.14
N LEU A 105 -18.98 13.19 -9.08
CA LEU A 105 -17.98 12.86 -8.08
C LEU A 105 -17.13 11.67 -8.54
N VAL A 106 -15.82 11.82 -8.46
CA VAL A 106 -14.90 10.68 -8.48
C VAL A 106 -14.99 10.02 -7.11
N ASP A 107 -15.60 8.84 -7.07
CA ASP A 107 -15.84 8.09 -5.83
C ASP A 107 -14.52 7.57 -5.26
N HIS A 108 -13.79 6.84 -6.09
CA HIS A 108 -12.48 6.29 -5.79
C HIS A 108 -11.70 6.02 -7.07
N PHE A 109 -10.40 5.76 -6.89
CA PHE A 109 -9.56 5.15 -7.92
C PHE A 109 -8.95 3.87 -7.37
N ALA A 110 -8.75 2.90 -8.25
CA ALA A 110 -8.20 1.61 -7.91
C ALA A 110 -6.71 1.53 -8.28
N ILE A 111 -5.90 0.99 -7.38
CA ILE A 111 -4.49 0.69 -7.62
C ILE A 111 -4.33 -0.82 -7.79
N GLY A 112 -3.76 -1.23 -8.92
CA GLY A 112 -3.39 -2.62 -9.19
C GLY A 112 -2.12 -2.99 -8.41
N VAL A 113 -2.19 -4.03 -7.59
CA VAL A 113 -1.08 -4.53 -6.76
C VAL A 113 -0.60 -5.89 -7.26
N GLU A 114 0.70 -6.00 -7.47
CA GLU A 114 1.37 -7.26 -7.82
C GLU A 114 1.25 -8.29 -6.69
N LYS A 115 1.05 -9.57 -7.04
CA LYS A 115 0.95 -10.68 -6.09
C LYS A 115 -0.09 -10.40 -4.99
N PHE A 116 -1.23 -9.81 -5.36
CA PHE A 116 -2.27 -9.45 -4.42
C PHE A 116 -2.73 -10.66 -3.60
N ASN A 117 -2.64 -10.52 -2.28
CA ASN A 117 -3.22 -11.44 -1.31
C ASN A 117 -3.90 -10.59 -0.24
N GLN A 118 -5.21 -10.76 -0.11
CA GLN A 118 -6.06 -9.93 0.74
C GLN A 118 -5.61 -9.90 2.20
N GLU A 119 -5.23 -11.04 2.78
CA GLU A 119 -4.77 -11.12 4.17
C GLU A 119 -3.45 -10.38 4.37
N THR A 120 -2.49 -10.63 3.47
CA THR A 120 -1.16 -9.98 3.49
C THR A 120 -1.30 -8.48 3.31
N VAL A 121 -2.08 -8.03 2.32
CA VAL A 121 -2.34 -6.62 2.05
C VAL A 121 -3.01 -5.97 3.27
N THR A 122 -4.02 -6.61 3.86
CA THR A 122 -4.69 -6.09 5.06
C THR A 122 -3.72 -5.92 6.22
N ARG A 123 -2.89 -6.93 6.49
CA ARG A 123 -1.88 -6.91 7.56
C ARG A 123 -0.87 -5.78 7.34
N GLU A 124 -0.34 -5.65 6.13
CA GLU A 124 0.64 -4.62 5.78
C GLU A 124 0.05 -3.21 5.86
N LEU A 125 -1.20 -3.01 5.41
CA LEU A 125 -1.88 -1.72 5.53
C LEU A 125 -2.12 -1.31 6.99
N LYS A 126 -2.57 -2.25 7.83
CA LYS A 126 -2.76 -2.01 9.27
C LYS A 126 -1.43 -1.69 9.96
N ALA A 127 -0.36 -2.40 9.62
CA ALA A 127 0.98 -2.11 10.13
C ALA A 127 1.47 -0.70 9.75
N ARG A 128 0.94 -0.14 8.65
CA ARG A 128 1.21 1.23 8.18
C ARG A 128 0.21 2.27 8.72
N GLY A 129 -0.69 1.89 9.62
CA GLY A 129 -1.66 2.78 10.25
C GLY A 129 -2.92 3.07 9.43
N ALA A 130 -3.17 2.32 8.35
CA ALA A 130 -4.42 2.42 7.60
C ALA A 130 -5.49 1.48 8.20
N ASN A 131 -6.77 1.79 7.93
CA ASN A 131 -7.92 0.97 8.29
C ASN A 131 -8.57 0.41 7.02
N PRO A 132 -8.22 -0.82 6.58
CA PRO A 132 -8.81 -1.42 5.40
C PRO A 132 -10.24 -1.87 5.64
N GLU A 133 -11.13 -1.53 4.72
CA GLU A 133 -12.53 -1.93 4.75
C GLU A 133 -12.90 -2.70 3.48
N GLN A 134 -13.76 -3.71 3.63
CA GLN A 134 -14.48 -4.28 2.50
C GLN A 134 -15.77 -3.49 2.31
N ASN A 135 -16.00 -3.01 1.09
CA ASN A 135 -17.21 -2.27 0.76
C ASN A 135 -17.99 -2.96 -0.37
N LEU A 136 -19.26 -2.59 -0.50
CA LEU A 136 -20.22 -3.08 -1.50
C LEU A 136 -19.75 -2.84 -2.95
N ASP A 137 -18.87 -1.86 -3.18
CA ASP A 137 -18.31 -1.53 -4.51
C ASP A 137 -17.31 -2.56 -5.08
N ALA A 138 -17.23 -3.73 -4.44
CA ALA A 138 -16.22 -4.78 -4.59
C ALA A 138 -14.81 -4.31 -4.17
N GLY A 139 -14.00 -5.17 -3.56
CA GLY A 139 -12.58 -4.89 -3.29
C GLY A 139 -12.22 -4.16 -1.99
N PHE A 140 -10.91 -4.02 -1.77
CA PHE A 140 -10.29 -3.50 -0.54
C PHE A 140 -10.15 -1.99 -0.62
N HIS A 141 -10.62 -1.26 0.39
CA HIS A 141 -10.57 0.19 0.39
C HIS A 141 -9.78 0.75 1.58
N ILE A 142 -9.08 1.85 1.33
CA ILE A 142 -8.53 2.74 2.36
C ILE A 142 -8.87 4.19 2.03
N LYS A 143 -8.65 5.09 2.99
CA LYS A 143 -8.62 6.53 2.75
C LYS A 143 -7.20 7.03 2.68
N ASP A 144 -6.93 7.90 1.71
CA ASP A 144 -5.69 8.66 1.69
C ASP A 144 -5.73 9.77 2.77
N PRO A 145 -4.62 10.50 2.98
CA PRO A 145 -4.58 11.58 3.98
C PRO A 145 -5.60 12.71 3.77
N GLN A 146 -6.19 12.83 2.58
CA GLN A 146 -7.21 13.82 2.23
C GLN A 146 -8.64 13.24 2.21
N GLY A 147 -8.81 11.97 2.60
CA GLY A 147 -10.10 11.30 2.64
C GLY A 147 -10.58 10.73 1.29
N ILE A 148 -9.74 10.74 0.26
CA ILE A 148 -10.04 10.14 -1.05
C ILE A 148 -10.06 8.62 -0.91
N GLY A 149 -11.07 7.98 -1.52
CA GLY A 149 -11.15 6.52 -1.57
C GLY A 149 -10.07 5.94 -2.49
N VAL A 150 -9.27 5.03 -1.95
CA VAL A 150 -8.31 4.23 -2.73
C VAL A 150 -8.71 2.78 -2.64
N GLN A 151 -9.10 2.20 -3.77
CA GLN A 151 -9.38 0.78 -3.88
C GLN A 151 -8.10 0.03 -4.24
N ILE A 152 -7.94 -1.19 -3.74
CA ILE A 152 -6.77 -2.04 -3.98
C ILE A 152 -7.26 -3.35 -4.59
N VAL A 153 -6.74 -3.65 -5.78
CA VAL A 153 -7.14 -4.82 -6.58
C VAL A 153 -5.91 -5.56 -7.11
N GLY A 154 -6.09 -6.81 -7.52
CA GLY A 154 -5.03 -7.60 -8.14
C GLY A 154 -4.63 -7.05 -9.51
N ALA A 155 -3.32 -6.91 -9.73
CA ALA A 155 -2.75 -6.47 -11.01
C ALA A 155 -2.75 -7.56 -12.07
#